data_AF-A0A2Z6NI11-F1
#
_entry.id   AF-A0A2Z6NI11-F1
#
_cell.length_a   1.000
_cell.length_b   1.000
_cell.length_c   1.000
_cell.angle_alpha   90.00
_cell.angle_beta   90.00
_cell.angle_gamma   90.00
#
_symmetry.space_group_name_H-M   'P 1'
#
loop_
_entity.id
_entity.type
_entity.pdbx_description
1 polymer ?
#
loop_
_entity_poly.entity_id
_entity_poly.type
_entity_poly.pdbx_seq_one_letter_code
_entity_poly.pdbx_strand_id
1 'polypeptide(L)'
;MKQLRCYLNTLQQKNLNLVDILLKHVNEYGDSELMLFGPNFMISELPPELINYLHETAKLMVRAGFEEEFSKVYINCRRECLEECLINRLFSLQKINLKNEHQRVRYVDTVIKRWITASEIALKILFPFEQRLCDHVFSGFTSSATRCFTEVFHGTTFQLLNFANEVVHGSPSIWRLFKMLAIFETLHYLIPKFQLCLDSSMNETAVTVQNRLGIAISDDWFRKNQVKFQQELELYQRKTWNKVLEFLKLDNNDYVAPNDNVTAELLKEKLKLFNKYFDEMYRIQSTWSVYDKKLREEIIISVGNTLLPVYGIFIGKFRDCFGVHANEYIEYGMFEIQDRLNNLFLQKR
;
A
#
# COMPACT_ATOMS: atom_id res chain seq x y z
N MET A 1 -38.61 -30.58 -8.92
CA MET A 1 -37.37 -30.76 -8.12
C MET A 1 -36.33 -31.68 -8.78
N LYS A 2 -36.60 -32.96 -9.08
CA LYS A 2 -35.57 -33.86 -9.69
C LYS A 2 -35.03 -33.40 -11.05
N GLN A 3 -35.91 -32.95 -11.96
CA GLN A 3 -35.49 -32.43 -13.27
C GLN A 3 -34.64 -31.15 -13.16
N LEU A 4 -35.04 -30.20 -12.32
CA LEU A 4 -34.26 -28.98 -12.05
C LEU A 4 -32.83 -29.30 -11.57
N ARG A 5 -32.68 -30.26 -10.66
CA ARG A 5 -31.36 -30.68 -10.18
C ARG A 5 -30.50 -31.32 -11.27
N CYS A 6 -31.09 -32.13 -12.15
CA CYS A 6 -30.38 -32.74 -13.27
C CYS A 6 -29.87 -31.69 -14.28
N TYR A 7 -30.68 -30.67 -14.57
CA TYR A 7 -30.28 -29.54 -15.42
C TYR A 7 -29.20 -28.66 -14.78
N LEU A 8 -29.31 -28.37 -13.49
CA LEU A 8 -28.30 -27.63 -12.73
C LEU A 8 -26.95 -28.38 -12.70
N ASN A 9 -26.97 -29.70 -12.53
CA ASN A 9 -25.77 -30.53 -12.61
C ASN A 9 -25.14 -30.50 -14.03
N THR A 10 -25.98 -30.49 -15.07
CA THR A 10 -25.52 -30.39 -16.47
C THR A 10 -24.88 -29.02 -16.73
N LEU A 11 -25.47 -27.94 -16.20
CA LEU A 11 -24.90 -26.60 -16.24
C LEU A 11 -23.55 -26.54 -15.51
N GLN A 12 -23.46 -27.13 -14.31
CA GLN A 12 -22.24 -27.18 -13.52
C GLN A 12 -21.11 -27.88 -14.29
N GLN A 13 -21.36 -29.06 -14.87
CA GLN A 13 -20.37 -29.79 -15.67
C GLN A 13 -19.88 -28.99 -16.87
N LYS A 14 -20.78 -28.29 -17.58
CA LYS A 14 -20.38 -27.45 -18.71
C LYS A 14 -19.52 -26.25 -18.29
N ASN A 15 -19.84 -25.61 -17.17
CA ASN A 15 -19.02 -24.50 -16.65
C ASN A 15 -17.63 -24.98 -16.22
N LEU A 16 -17.52 -26.19 -15.63
CA LEU A 16 -16.23 -26.77 -15.28
C LEU A 16 -15.36 -27.01 -16.52
N ASN A 17 -15.94 -27.53 -17.60
CA ASN A 17 -15.21 -27.70 -18.86
C ASN A 17 -14.73 -26.37 -19.45
N LEU A 18 -15.56 -25.31 -19.37
CA LEU A 18 -15.17 -23.97 -19.83
C LEU A 18 -14.02 -23.40 -19.01
N VAL A 19 -14.03 -23.62 -17.70
CA VAL A 19 -12.92 -23.20 -16.83
C VAL A 19 -11.66 -24.00 -17.11
N ASP A 20 -11.75 -25.27 -17.48
CA ASP A 20 -10.60 -26.06 -17.93
C ASP A 20 -9.99 -25.52 -19.23
N ILE A 21 -10.82 -25.05 -20.16
CA ILE A 21 -10.36 -24.37 -21.38
C ILE A 21 -9.66 -23.04 -21.03
N LEU A 22 -10.24 -22.24 -20.13
CA LEU A 22 -9.64 -20.99 -19.66
C LEU A 22 -8.30 -21.24 -18.95
N LEU A 23 -8.24 -22.25 -18.08
CA LEU A 23 -7.02 -22.65 -17.37
C LEU A 23 -5.93 -23.09 -18.35
N LYS A 24 -6.28 -23.85 -19.38
CA LYS A 24 -5.33 -24.27 -20.41
C LYS A 24 -4.74 -23.06 -21.13
N HIS A 25 -5.56 -22.10 -21.52
CA HIS A 25 -5.09 -20.87 -22.18
C HIS A 25 -4.22 -20.00 -21.26
N VAL A 26 -4.62 -19.84 -19.99
CA VAL A 26 -3.82 -19.11 -18.99
C VAL A 26 -2.43 -19.73 -18.80
N ASN A 27 -2.35 -21.07 -18.81
CA ASN A 27 -1.09 -21.78 -18.66
C ASN A 27 -0.22 -21.78 -19.93
N GLU A 28 -0.82 -21.72 -21.13
CA GLU A 28 -0.11 -21.76 -22.41
C GLU A 28 0.41 -20.40 -22.88
N TYR A 29 -0.29 -19.30 -22.62
CA TYR A 29 0.00 -17.99 -23.23
C TYR A 29 0.35 -16.85 -22.25
N GLY A 30 0.18 -17.07 -20.93
CA GLY A 30 0.48 -16.07 -19.89
C GLY A 30 -0.44 -14.84 -19.90
N ASP A 31 -0.25 -13.93 -18.94
CA ASP A 31 -1.15 -12.79 -18.63
C ASP A 31 -1.47 -11.86 -19.83
N SER A 32 -0.68 -11.90 -20.91
CA SER A 32 -0.79 -10.98 -22.05
C SER A 32 -1.97 -11.26 -23.00
N GLU A 33 -2.53 -12.47 -23.02
CA GLU A 33 -3.65 -12.83 -23.91
C GLU A 33 -5.03 -12.88 -23.23
N LEU A 34 -5.12 -12.65 -21.91
CA LEU A 34 -6.42 -12.54 -21.22
C LEU A 34 -7.32 -11.42 -21.75
N MET A 35 -6.77 -10.49 -22.55
CA MET A 35 -7.49 -9.46 -23.28
C MET A 35 -8.35 -9.99 -24.45
N LEU A 36 -8.14 -11.22 -24.92
CA LEU A 36 -8.89 -11.82 -26.04
C LEU A 36 -10.25 -12.39 -25.62
N PHE A 37 -10.42 -12.77 -24.35
CA PHE A 37 -11.69 -13.27 -23.85
C PHE A 37 -12.60 -12.09 -23.48
N GLY A 38 -13.38 -11.62 -24.45
CA GLY A 38 -14.43 -10.64 -24.19
C GLY A 38 -15.48 -11.16 -23.19
N PRO A 39 -16.25 -10.28 -22.53
CA PRO A 39 -17.27 -10.65 -21.54
C PRO A 39 -18.37 -11.59 -22.09
N ASN A 40 -18.41 -11.79 -23.40
CA ASN A 40 -19.37 -12.65 -24.10
C ASN A 40 -18.89 -14.11 -24.28
N PHE A 41 -17.59 -14.42 -24.06
CA PHE A 41 -17.01 -15.72 -24.39
C PHE A 41 -17.76 -16.90 -23.72
N MET A 42 -18.07 -16.77 -22.43
CA MET A 42 -18.77 -17.81 -21.67
C MET A 42 -20.25 -17.94 -22.04
N ILE A 43 -20.89 -16.86 -22.48
CA ILE A 43 -22.33 -16.85 -22.83
C ILE A 43 -22.57 -17.48 -24.19
N SER A 44 -21.68 -17.24 -25.16
CA SER A 44 -21.78 -17.87 -26.48
C SER A 44 -21.60 -19.39 -26.43
N GLU A 45 -20.92 -19.89 -25.39
CA GLU A 45 -20.66 -21.32 -25.19
C GLU A 45 -21.81 -22.06 -24.46
N LEU A 46 -22.75 -21.33 -23.84
CA LEU A 46 -23.88 -21.95 -23.15
C LEU A 46 -25.05 -22.20 -24.09
N PRO A 47 -25.67 -23.40 -24.07
CA PRO A 47 -26.83 -23.67 -24.90
C PRO A 47 -27.99 -22.74 -24.52
N PRO A 48 -28.54 -21.96 -25.47
CA PRO A 48 -29.65 -21.06 -25.21
C PRO A 48 -30.89 -21.82 -24.71
N GLU A 49 -31.04 -23.09 -25.12
CA GLU A 49 -32.07 -24.01 -24.65
C GLU A 49 -32.06 -24.19 -23.13
N LEU A 50 -30.87 -24.23 -22.52
CA LEU A 50 -30.70 -24.45 -21.09
C LEU A 50 -31.02 -23.17 -20.29
N ILE A 51 -30.64 -22.01 -20.81
CA ILE A 51 -30.98 -20.71 -20.22
C ILE A 51 -32.50 -20.48 -20.29
N ASN A 52 -33.11 -20.77 -21.44
CA ASN A 52 -34.57 -20.67 -21.63
C ASN A 52 -35.33 -21.62 -20.72
N TYR A 53 -34.86 -22.86 -20.55
CA TYR A 53 -35.48 -23.80 -19.61
C TYR A 53 -35.42 -23.30 -18.15
N LEU A 54 -34.28 -22.77 -17.72
CA LEU A 54 -34.14 -22.18 -16.38
C LEU A 54 -35.08 -20.98 -16.20
N HIS A 55 -35.19 -20.13 -17.21
CA HIS A 55 -36.08 -18.98 -17.20
C HIS A 55 -37.56 -19.37 -17.12
N GLU A 56 -38.01 -20.32 -17.95
CA GLU A 56 -39.39 -20.80 -17.89
C GLU A 56 -39.69 -21.53 -16.57
N THR A 57 -38.72 -22.25 -16.01
CA THR A 57 -38.85 -22.84 -14.68
C THR A 57 -38.96 -21.77 -13.58
N ALA A 58 -38.16 -20.70 -13.68
CA ALA A 58 -38.22 -19.57 -12.76
C ALA A 58 -39.61 -18.91 -12.81
N LYS A 59 -40.11 -18.59 -14.02
CA LYS A 59 -41.46 -18.05 -14.22
C LYS A 59 -42.55 -18.93 -13.61
N LEU A 60 -42.48 -20.24 -13.81
CA LEU A 60 -43.46 -21.19 -13.24
C LEU A 60 -43.41 -21.21 -11.72
N MET A 61 -42.22 -21.25 -11.12
CA MET A 61 -42.02 -21.24 -9.68
C MET A 61 -42.49 -19.93 -9.04
N VAL A 62 -42.22 -18.79 -9.67
CA VAL A 62 -42.68 -17.47 -9.21
C VAL A 62 -44.21 -17.39 -9.26
N ARG A 63 -44.85 -17.83 -10.36
CA ARG A 63 -46.32 -17.90 -10.47
C ARG A 63 -46.95 -18.80 -9.40
N ALA A 64 -46.23 -19.81 -8.95
CA ALA A 64 -46.66 -20.72 -7.90
C ALA A 64 -46.33 -20.23 -6.48
N GLY A 65 -45.68 -19.07 -6.33
CA GLY A 65 -45.30 -18.48 -5.04
C GLY A 65 -44.02 -19.05 -4.40
N PHE A 66 -43.23 -19.85 -5.12
CA PHE A 66 -42.01 -20.51 -4.65
C PHE A 66 -40.72 -19.83 -5.15
N GLU A 67 -40.72 -18.50 -5.23
CA GLU A 67 -39.59 -17.72 -5.75
C GLU A 67 -38.33 -17.85 -4.87
N GLU A 68 -38.50 -17.85 -3.55
CA GLU A 68 -37.38 -17.96 -2.62
C GLU A 68 -36.71 -19.32 -2.69
N GLU A 69 -37.48 -20.41 -2.79
CA GLU A 69 -36.96 -21.78 -2.89
C GLU A 69 -36.19 -21.97 -4.20
N PHE A 70 -36.72 -21.44 -5.30
CA PHE A 70 -36.02 -21.46 -6.58
C PHE A 70 -34.71 -20.67 -6.50
N SER A 71 -34.75 -19.45 -5.95
CA SER A 71 -33.58 -18.60 -5.77
C SER A 71 -32.51 -19.28 -4.92
N LYS A 72 -32.89 -19.91 -3.80
CA LYS A 72 -31.96 -20.65 -2.91
C LYS A 72 -31.28 -21.81 -3.66
N VAL A 73 -32.03 -22.59 -4.43
CA VAL A 73 -31.48 -23.72 -5.21
C VAL A 73 -30.54 -23.23 -6.32
N TYR A 74 -30.92 -22.15 -7.01
CA TYR A 74 -30.09 -21.51 -8.02
C TYR A 74 -28.77 -21.01 -7.39
N ILE A 75 -28.86 -20.19 -6.33
CA ILE A 75 -27.71 -19.59 -5.64
C ILE A 75 -26.74 -20.67 -5.15
N ASN A 76 -27.22 -21.73 -4.51
CA ASN A 76 -26.36 -22.81 -4.03
C ASN A 76 -25.60 -23.49 -5.19
N CYS A 77 -26.27 -23.83 -6.28
CA CYS A 77 -25.62 -24.46 -7.43
C CYS A 77 -24.56 -23.55 -8.08
N ARG A 78 -24.88 -22.26 -8.25
CA ARG A 78 -23.95 -21.28 -8.84
C ARG A 78 -22.75 -21.03 -7.92
N ARG A 79 -22.98 -20.94 -6.61
CA ARG A 79 -21.92 -20.78 -5.60
C ARG A 79 -20.96 -21.96 -5.60
N GLU A 80 -21.46 -23.19 -5.55
CA GLU A 80 -20.63 -24.40 -5.62
C GLU A 80 -19.78 -24.44 -6.89
N CYS A 81 -20.36 -24.01 -8.03
CA CYS A 81 -19.63 -23.90 -9.30
C CYS A 81 -18.51 -22.86 -9.22
N LEU A 82 -18.78 -21.67 -8.68
CA LEU A 82 -17.78 -20.60 -8.57
C LEU A 82 -16.67 -20.94 -7.59
N GLU A 83 -16.97 -21.54 -6.45
CA GLU A 83 -15.97 -21.98 -5.48
C GLU A 83 -15.03 -23.02 -6.10
N GLU A 84 -15.59 -24.01 -6.81
CA GLU A 84 -14.78 -24.99 -7.52
C GLU A 84 -13.87 -24.33 -8.59
N CYS A 85 -14.39 -23.36 -9.33
CA CYS A 85 -13.64 -22.67 -10.38
C CYS A 85 -12.55 -21.74 -9.83
N LEU A 86 -12.92 -20.81 -8.96
CA LEU A 86 -12.02 -19.76 -8.46
C LEU A 86 -11.10 -20.25 -7.36
N ILE A 87 -11.61 -21.02 -6.40
CA ILE A 87 -10.85 -21.40 -5.21
C ILE A 87 -10.09 -22.70 -5.46
N ASN A 88 -10.78 -23.74 -5.92
CA ASN A 88 -10.18 -25.06 -6.04
C ASN A 88 -9.29 -25.21 -7.27
N ARG A 89 -9.63 -24.56 -8.39
CA ARG A 89 -8.85 -24.69 -9.63
C ARG A 89 -7.91 -23.53 -9.92
N LEU A 90 -8.40 -22.28 -9.87
CA LEU A 90 -7.58 -21.10 -10.19
C LEU A 90 -6.64 -20.70 -9.05
N PHE A 91 -7.16 -20.55 -7.84
CA PHE A 91 -6.38 -20.13 -6.68
C PHE A 91 -5.59 -21.28 -6.04
N SER A 92 -6.12 -22.50 -6.13
CA SER A 92 -5.53 -23.80 -5.78
C SER A 92 -4.23 -23.74 -4.97
N LEU A 93 -4.39 -23.69 -3.63
CA LEU A 93 -3.30 -23.78 -2.66
C LEU A 93 -2.89 -25.25 -2.48
N GLN A 94 -2.05 -25.77 -3.37
CA GLN A 94 -1.40 -27.05 -3.11
C GLN A 94 -0.62 -26.93 -1.80
N LYS A 95 -1.01 -27.66 -0.75
CA LYS A 95 -0.27 -27.73 0.52
C LYS A 95 1.09 -28.38 0.25
N ILE A 96 2.10 -27.58 -0.06
CA ILE A 96 3.48 -28.04 -0.18
C ILE A 96 4.07 -28.11 1.24
N ASN A 97 4.67 -29.25 1.60
CA ASN A 97 5.42 -29.40 2.84
C ASN A 97 6.78 -28.68 2.69
N LEU A 98 6.80 -27.38 2.99
CA LEU A 98 7.92 -26.48 2.68
C LEU A 98 8.97 -26.51 3.79
N LYS A 99 10.04 -27.29 3.59
CA LYS A 99 11.14 -27.42 4.56
C LYS A 99 12.15 -26.26 4.51
N ASN A 100 12.33 -25.63 3.35
CA ASN A 100 13.38 -24.61 3.13
C ASN A 100 12.82 -23.18 2.94
N GLU A 101 13.58 -22.16 3.34
CA GLU A 101 13.17 -20.75 3.21
C GLU A 101 13.03 -20.30 1.74
N HIS A 102 13.95 -20.68 0.86
CA HIS A 102 13.84 -20.40 -0.59
C HIS A 102 12.61 -21.07 -1.24
N GLN A 103 12.23 -22.25 -0.78
CA GLN A 103 11.02 -22.92 -1.27
C GLN A 103 9.76 -22.18 -0.82
N ARG A 104 9.76 -21.65 0.42
CA ARG A 104 8.67 -20.81 0.93
C ARG A 104 8.51 -19.53 0.11
N VAL A 105 9.60 -18.86 -0.25
CA VAL A 105 9.57 -17.66 -1.10
C VAL A 105 8.99 -17.98 -2.48
N ARG A 106 9.47 -19.02 -3.15
CA ARG A 106 8.98 -19.42 -4.49
C ARG A 106 7.50 -19.85 -4.45
N TYR A 107 7.08 -20.52 -3.38
CA TYR A 107 5.69 -20.91 -3.18
C TYR A 107 4.78 -19.69 -3.03
N VAL A 108 5.13 -18.75 -2.15
CA VAL A 108 4.34 -17.52 -1.94
C VAL A 108 4.25 -16.69 -3.21
N ASP A 109 5.33 -16.56 -3.98
CA ASP A 109 5.32 -15.90 -5.29
C ASP A 109 4.35 -16.55 -6.27
N THR A 110 4.30 -17.88 -6.26
CA THR A 110 3.37 -18.64 -7.10
C THR A 110 1.93 -18.41 -6.63
N VAL A 111 1.69 -18.40 -5.32
CA VAL A 111 0.36 -18.18 -4.73
C VAL A 111 -0.15 -16.76 -5.02
N ILE A 112 0.68 -15.73 -4.86
CA ILE A 112 0.28 -14.34 -5.14
C ILE A 112 -0.02 -14.15 -6.62
N LYS A 113 0.82 -14.69 -7.52
CA LYS A 113 0.53 -14.65 -8.97
C LYS A 113 -0.79 -15.33 -9.29
N ARG A 114 -1.02 -16.54 -8.77
CA ARG A 114 -2.30 -17.24 -8.94
C ARG A 114 -3.48 -16.45 -8.39
N TRP A 115 -3.32 -15.79 -7.25
CA TRP A 115 -4.37 -14.94 -6.68
C TRP A 115 -4.67 -13.73 -7.57
N ILE A 116 -3.65 -13.06 -8.10
CA ILE A 116 -3.83 -11.94 -9.04
C ILE A 116 -4.58 -12.42 -10.28
N THR A 117 -4.10 -13.48 -10.94
CA THR A 117 -4.74 -14.04 -12.14
C THR A 117 -6.18 -14.50 -11.86
N ALA A 118 -6.43 -15.18 -10.74
CA ALA A 118 -7.78 -15.60 -10.35
C ALA A 118 -8.71 -14.41 -10.12
N SER A 119 -8.21 -13.35 -9.48
CA SER A 119 -8.99 -12.14 -9.21
C SER A 119 -9.30 -11.38 -10.50
N GLU A 120 -8.37 -11.35 -11.45
CA GLU A 120 -8.62 -10.75 -12.77
C GLU A 120 -9.66 -11.54 -13.58
N ILE A 121 -9.57 -12.87 -13.61
CA ILE A 121 -10.54 -13.73 -14.29
C ILE A 121 -11.93 -13.61 -13.66
N ALA A 122 -12.00 -13.55 -12.32
CA ALA A 122 -13.24 -13.32 -11.61
C ALA A 122 -13.96 -12.07 -12.15
N LEU A 123 -13.23 -10.95 -12.25
CA LEU A 123 -13.80 -9.67 -12.62
C LEU A 123 -14.05 -9.47 -14.11
N LYS A 124 -13.14 -9.97 -14.96
CA LYS A 124 -13.25 -9.77 -16.41
C LYS A 124 -14.21 -10.76 -17.05
N ILE A 125 -14.36 -11.96 -16.48
CA ILE A 125 -15.08 -13.07 -17.12
C ILE A 125 -16.24 -13.53 -16.24
N LEU A 126 -15.97 -14.02 -15.03
CA LEU A 126 -16.99 -14.73 -14.24
C LEU A 126 -18.11 -13.82 -13.74
N PHE A 127 -17.78 -12.60 -13.32
CA PHE A 127 -18.75 -11.63 -12.78
C PHE A 127 -19.69 -11.12 -13.88
N PRO A 128 -19.21 -10.59 -15.03
CA PRO A 128 -20.08 -10.22 -16.14
C PRO A 128 -20.92 -11.39 -16.66
N PHE A 129 -20.35 -12.59 -16.66
CA PHE A 129 -21.03 -13.79 -17.09
C PHE A 129 -22.23 -14.11 -16.19
N GLU A 130 -22.03 -14.16 -14.88
CA GLU A 130 -23.10 -14.48 -13.93
C GLU A 130 -24.14 -13.38 -13.85
N GLN A 131 -23.75 -12.10 -13.93
CA GLN A 131 -24.70 -10.98 -13.98
C GLN A 131 -25.71 -11.19 -15.10
N ARG A 132 -25.21 -11.45 -16.31
CA ARG A 132 -26.06 -11.67 -17.47
C ARG A 132 -26.87 -12.97 -17.39
N LEU A 133 -26.33 -14.01 -16.77
CA LEU A 133 -27.07 -15.25 -16.54
C LEU A 133 -28.25 -15.00 -15.59
N CYS A 134 -28.02 -14.27 -14.49
CA CYS A 134 -29.09 -13.82 -13.60
C CYS A 134 -30.12 -12.97 -14.34
N ASP A 135 -29.69 -12.01 -15.16
CA ASP A 135 -30.59 -11.15 -15.96
C ASP A 135 -31.48 -11.96 -16.91
N HIS A 136 -30.93 -13.01 -17.55
CA HIS A 136 -31.69 -13.88 -18.44
C HIS A 136 -32.65 -14.81 -17.67
N VAL A 137 -32.16 -15.49 -16.63
CA VAL A 137 -32.97 -16.46 -15.87
C VAL A 137 -34.12 -15.75 -15.15
N PHE A 138 -33.86 -14.58 -14.57
CA PHE A 138 -34.84 -13.79 -13.84
C PHE A 138 -35.39 -12.62 -14.66
N SER A 139 -35.40 -12.73 -16.00
CA SER A 139 -35.97 -11.68 -16.86
C SER A 139 -37.41 -11.37 -16.44
N GLY A 140 -37.67 -10.10 -16.09
CA GLY A 140 -38.94 -9.63 -15.53
C GLY A 140 -39.01 -9.58 -13.99
N PHE A 141 -37.96 -10.03 -13.28
CA PHE A 141 -37.85 -10.04 -11.81
C PHE A 141 -36.51 -9.43 -11.35
N THR A 142 -36.31 -8.14 -11.56
CA THR A 142 -35.01 -7.43 -11.38
C THR A 142 -34.47 -7.47 -9.95
N SER A 143 -35.34 -7.42 -8.93
CA SER A 143 -34.96 -7.53 -7.52
C SER A 143 -34.31 -8.89 -7.21
N SER A 144 -34.86 -9.97 -7.78
CA SER A 144 -34.38 -11.33 -7.56
C SER A 144 -33.13 -11.63 -8.38
N ALA A 145 -33.02 -11.08 -9.59
CA ALA A 145 -31.79 -11.12 -10.38
C ALA A 145 -30.61 -10.50 -9.61
N THR A 146 -30.81 -9.30 -9.06
CA THR A 146 -29.79 -8.55 -8.32
C THR A 146 -29.38 -9.29 -7.05
N ARG A 147 -30.37 -9.77 -6.26
CA ARG A 147 -30.10 -10.50 -5.03
C ARG A 147 -29.34 -11.81 -5.27
N CYS A 148 -29.79 -12.61 -6.24
CA CYS A 148 -29.12 -13.86 -6.61
C CYS A 148 -27.67 -13.60 -7.04
N PHE A 149 -27.45 -12.58 -7.88
CA PHE A 149 -26.10 -12.20 -8.30
C PHE A 149 -25.18 -11.87 -7.11
N THR A 150 -25.62 -10.98 -6.20
CA THR A 150 -24.80 -10.58 -5.04
C THR A 150 -24.55 -11.76 -4.09
N GLU A 151 -25.56 -12.59 -3.80
CA GLU A 151 -25.43 -13.74 -2.90
C GLU A 151 -24.54 -14.87 -3.47
N VAL A 152 -24.45 -14.98 -4.79
CA VAL A 152 -23.61 -15.97 -5.48
C VAL A 152 -22.12 -15.64 -5.32
N PHE A 153 -21.73 -14.36 -5.41
CA PHE A 153 -20.32 -13.94 -5.30
C PHE A 153 -19.86 -13.55 -3.90
N HIS A 154 -20.79 -13.36 -2.96
CA HIS A 154 -20.47 -12.94 -1.60
C HIS A 154 -19.39 -13.83 -0.96
N GLY A 155 -19.58 -15.16 -0.98
CA GLY A 155 -18.64 -16.11 -0.37
C GLY A 155 -17.24 -16.08 -1.02
N THR A 156 -17.18 -16.08 -2.34
CA THR A 156 -15.91 -16.12 -3.08
C THR A 156 -15.14 -14.80 -2.98
N THR A 157 -15.84 -13.66 -3.02
CA THR A 157 -15.20 -12.36 -2.87
C THR A 157 -14.68 -12.17 -1.44
N PHE A 158 -15.42 -12.64 -0.44
CA PHE A 158 -14.95 -12.66 0.94
C PHE A 158 -13.65 -13.49 1.08
N GLN A 159 -13.56 -14.66 0.44
CA GLN A 159 -12.35 -15.48 0.48
C GLN A 159 -11.15 -14.80 -0.20
N LEU A 160 -11.35 -14.11 -1.34
CA LEU A 160 -10.29 -13.32 -2.00
C LEU A 160 -9.79 -12.19 -1.09
N LEU A 161 -10.70 -11.45 -0.45
CA LEU A 161 -10.36 -10.40 0.50
C LEU A 161 -9.69 -10.97 1.76
N ASN A 162 -10.15 -12.11 2.26
CA ASN A 162 -9.56 -12.76 3.42
C ASN A 162 -8.14 -13.23 3.13
N PHE A 163 -7.85 -13.72 1.92
CA PHE A 163 -6.47 -14.02 1.53
C PHE A 163 -5.58 -12.77 1.59
N ALA A 164 -6.03 -11.65 1.02
CA ALA A 164 -5.28 -10.40 1.10
C ALA A 164 -5.07 -9.95 2.56
N ASN A 165 -6.09 -10.12 3.40
CA ASN A 165 -6.00 -9.89 4.83
C ASN A 165 -4.99 -10.83 5.52
N GLU A 166 -5.00 -12.13 5.23
CA GLU A 166 -4.01 -13.09 5.75
C GLU A 166 -2.57 -12.72 5.33
N VAL A 167 -2.39 -12.23 4.11
CA VAL A 167 -1.08 -11.71 3.66
C VAL A 167 -0.61 -10.51 4.49
N VAL A 168 -1.53 -9.70 5.03
CA VAL A 168 -1.23 -8.62 6.00
C VAL A 168 -0.89 -9.14 7.40
N HIS A 169 -1.34 -10.33 7.79
CA HIS A 169 -1.04 -10.91 9.11
C HIS A 169 0.15 -11.87 9.09
N GLY A 170 0.58 -12.36 7.92
CA GLY A 170 1.74 -13.23 7.75
C GLY A 170 3.06 -12.64 8.28
N SER A 171 4.08 -13.47 8.51
CA SER A 171 5.30 -13.05 9.21
C SER A 171 6.15 -12.01 8.45
N PRO A 172 6.83 -11.10 9.17
CA PRO A 172 7.58 -9.97 8.60
C PRO A 172 8.92 -10.45 8.06
N SER A 173 8.92 -10.96 6.83
CA SER A 173 10.16 -11.25 6.11
C SER A 173 10.46 -10.16 5.09
N ILE A 174 11.74 -10.07 4.70
CA ILE A 174 12.34 -9.09 3.78
C ILE A 174 11.62 -9.00 2.41
N TRP A 175 10.71 -9.93 2.12
CA TRP A 175 10.05 -10.16 0.83
C TRP A 175 8.72 -9.41 0.64
N ARG A 176 8.28 -8.66 1.65
CA ARG A 176 6.88 -8.21 1.78
C ARG A 176 6.52 -6.95 0.98
N LEU A 177 7.39 -5.94 0.89
CA LEU A 177 7.03 -4.64 0.31
C LEU A 177 6.47 -4.74 -1.11
N PHE A 178 7.26 -5.21 -2.08
CA PHE A 178 6.85 -5.26 -3.49
C PHE A 178 5.64 -6.19 -3.73
N LYS A 179 5.45 -7.17 -2.87
CA LYS A 179 4.36 -8.15 -2.98
C LYS A 179 3.07 -7.65 -2.35
N MET A 180 3.14 -6.99 -1.20
CA MET A 180 2.03 -6.23 -0.63
C MET A 180 1.65 -5.09 -1.57
N LEU A 181 2.61 -4.44 -2.22
CA LEU A 181 2.38 -3.43 -3.25
C LEU A 181 1.60 -4.00 -4.43
N ALA A 182 2.01 -5.16 -4.97
CA ALA A 182 1.27 -5.81 -6.06
C ALA A 182 -0.19 -6.17 -5.68
N ILE A 183 -0.41 -6.70 -4.47
CA ILE A 183 -1.76 -6.98 -3.96
C ILE A 183 -2.55 -5.69 -3.74
N PHE A 184 -1.92 -4.66 -3.19
CA PHE A 184 -2.53 -3.34 -2.96
C PHE A 184 -2.93 -2.68 -4.28
N GLU A 185 -2.06 -2.69 -5.30
CA GLU A 185 -2.33 -2.18 -6.64
C GLU A 185 -3.48 -2.94 -7.29
N THR A 186 -3.47 -4.27 -7.17
CA THR A 186 -4.54 -5.12 -7.68
C THR A 186 -5.85 -4.74 -6.99
N LEU A 187 -5.93 -4.84 -5.66
CA LEU A 187 -7.13 -4.46 -4.91
C LEU A 187 -7.59 -3.03 -5.19
N HIS A 188 -6.68 -2.07 -5.30
CA HIS A 188 -7.01 -0.69 -5.61
C HIS A 188 -7.70 -0.58 -6.99
N TYR A 189 -7.24 -1.34 -7.98
CA TYR A 189 -7.90 -1.44 -9.29
C TYR A 189 -9.22 -2.22 -9.23
N LEU A 190 -9.32 -3.24 -8.37
CA LEU A 190 -10.51 -4.10 -8.30
C LEU A 190 -11.65 -3.50 -7.45
N ILE A 191 -11.35 -2.78 -6.37
CA ILE A 191 -12.33 -2.26 -5.40
C ILE A 191 -13.42 -1.39 -6.06
N PRO A 192 -13.11 -0.42 -6.94
CA PRO A 192 -14.14 0.37 -7.62
C PRO A 192 -15.08 -0.47 -8.49
N LYS A 193 -14.59 -1.59 -9.05
CA LYS A 193 -15.41 -2.51 -9.84
C LYS A 193 -16.27 -3.41 -8.95
N PHE A 194 -15.72 -3.81 -7.81
CA PHE A 194 -16.46 -4.54 -6.79
C PHE A 194 -17.57 -3.68 -6.16
N GLN A 195 -17.36 -2.38 -5.97
CA GLN A 195 -18.38 -1.46 -5.42
C GLN A 195 -19.68 -1.41 -6.24
N LEU A 196 -19.62 -1.73 -7.54
CA LEU A 196 -20.80 -1.84 -8.39
C LEU A 196 -21.59 -3.14 -8.17
N CYS A 197 -20.97 -4.16 -7.56
CA CYS A 197 -21.53 -5.52 -7.42
C CYS A 197 -21.78 -5.93 -5.95
N LEU A 198 -21.10 -5.28 -5.01
CA LEU A 198 -21.05 -5.64 -3.60
C LEU A 198 -22.09 -4.88 -2.77
N ASP A 199 -22.55 -5.52 -1.70
CA ASP A 199 -23.31 -4.84 -0.66
C ASP A 199 -22.42 -3.86 0.15
N SER A 200 -23.07 -3.05 0.99
CA SER A 200 -22.40 -2.06 1.82
C SER A 200 -21.36 -2.66 2.78
N SER A 201 -21.57 -3.90 3.25
CA SER A 201 -20.70 -4.56 4.23
C SER A 201 -19.39 -5.05 3.60
N MET A 202 -19.46 -5.63 2.41
CA MET A 202 -18.27 -6.10 1.71
C MET A 202 -17.41 -4.95 1.19
N ASN A 203 -18.04 -3.83 0.81
CA ASN A 203 -17.32 -2.60 0.44
C ASN A 203 -16.50 -2.05 1.61
N GLU A 204 -17.07 -2.01 2.81
CA GLU A 204 -16.35 -1.60 4.03
C GLU A 204 -15.17 -2.54 4.33
N THR A 205 -15.38 -3.84 4.20
CA THR A 205 -14.33 -4.85 4.40
C THR A 205 -13.20 -4.67 3.39
N ALA A 206 -13.50 -4.47 2.10
CA ALA A 206 -12.51 -4.29 1.06
C ALA A 206 -11.66 -3.04 1.26
N VAL A 207 -12.29 -1.91 1.60
CA VAL A 207 -11.59 -0.66 1.95
C VAL A 207 -10.71 -0.85 3.19
N THR A 208 -11.22 -1.56 4.20
CA THR A 208 -10.44 -1.85 5.42
C THR A 208 -9.20 -2.67 5.11
N VAL A 209 -9.32 -3.75 4.32
CA VAL A 209 -8.16 -4.57 3.91
C VAL A 209 -7.16 -3.75 3.11
N GLN A 210 -7.63 -2.90 2.19
CA GLN A 210 -6.77 -2.02 1.40
C GLN A 210 -5.99 -1.03 2.28
N ASN A 211 -6.66 -0.37 3.23
CA ASN A 211 -6.02 0.56 4.15
C ASN A 211 -4.95 -0.15 5.02
N ARG A 212 -5.26 -1.35 5.51
CA ARG A 212 -4.32 -2.15 6.30
C ARG A 212 -3.10 -2.58 5.50
N LEU A 213 -3.28 -2.95 4.22
CA LEU A 213 -2.16 -3.20 3.29
C LEU A 213 -1.30 -1.96 3.12
N GLY A 214 -1.91 -0.78 2.92
CA GLY A 214 -1.19 0.48 2.81
C GLY A 214 -0.30 0.77 4.02
N ILE A 215 -0.84 0.59 5.23
CA ILE A 215 -0.09 0.76 6.48
C ILE A 215 1.05 -0.27 6.59
N ALA A 216 0.79 -1.54 6.28
CA ALA A 216 1.82 -2.57 6.35
C ALA A 216 2.97 -2.33 5.36
N ILE A 217 2.66 -1.80 4.16
CA ILE A 217 3.64 -1.38 3.15
C ILE A 217 4.48 -0.22 3.69
N SER A 218 3.85 0.83 4.24
CA SER A 218 4.59 1.96 4.79
C SER A 218 5.50 1.52 5.92
N ASP A 219 5.01 0.73 6.87
CA ASP A 219 5.77 0.28 8.03
C ASP A 219 6.97 -0.60 7.62
N ASP A 220 6.80 -1.51 6.65
CA ASP A 220 7.91 -2.34 6.15
C ASP A 220 8.97 -1.50 5.42
N TRP A 221 8.53 -0.52 4.61
CA TRP A 221 9.44 0.41 3.93
C TRP A 221 10.22 1.26 4.93
N PHE A 222 9.53 1.86 5.92
CA PHE A 222 10.15 2.67 6.96
C PHE A 222 11.15 1.85 7.75
N ARG A 223 10.78 0.66 8.25
CA ARG A 223 11.68 -0.20 9.01
C ARG A 223 12.96 -0.55 8.24
N LYS A 224 12.85 -0.89 6.95
CA LYS A 224 14.02 -1.25 6.12
C LYS A 224 14.91 -0.06 5.83
N ASN A 225 14.31 1.10 5.58
CA ASN A 225 15.05 2.28 5.18
C ASN A 225 15.44 3.19 6.35
N GLN A 226 14.95 2.94 7.57
CA GLN A 226 15.24 3.76 8.74
C GLN A 226 16.73 3.81 9.04
N VAL A 227 17.43 2.67 9.07
CA VAL A 227 18.87 2.63 9.35
C VAL A 227 19.65 3.39 8.26
N LYS A 228 19.30 3.18 6.99
CA LYS A 228 19.93 3.90 5.87
C LYS A 228 19.67 5.40 5.95
N PHE A 229 18.44 5.79 6.30
CA PHE A 229 18.07 7.19 6.49
C PHE A 229 18.87 7.83 7.63
N GLN A 230 19.01 7.15 8.77
CA GLN A 230 19.82 7.62 9.89
C GLN A 230 21.30 7.77 9.50
N GLN A 231 21.86 6.81 8.77
CA GLN A 231 23.24 6.91 8.27
C GLN A 231 23.43 8.11 7.32
N GLU A 232 22.49 8.34 6.41
CA GLU A 232 22.55 9.49 5.49
C GLU A 232 22.39 10.82 6.25
N LEU A 233 21.54 10.87 7.27
CA LEU A 233 21.38 12.03 8.14
C LEU A 233 22.67 12.35 8.91
N GLU A 234 23.28 11.33 9.53
CA GLU A 234 24.58 11.47 10.21
C GLU A 234 25.68 11.92 9.23
N LEU A 235 25.72 11.35 8.03
CA LEU A 235 26.65 11.76 6.98
C LEU A 235 26.46 13.21 6.56
N TYR A 236 25.21 13.64 6.38
CA TYR A 236 24.86 15.02 6.09
C TYR A 236 25.34 15.95 7.21
N GLN A 237 25.00 15.67 8.46
CA GLN A 237 25.42 16.47 9.61
C GLN A 237 26.94 16.56 9.71
N ARG A 238 27.61 15.41 9.59
CA ARG A 238 29.07 15.33 9.65
C ARG A 238 29.75 16.11 8.53
N LYS A 239 29.20 16.11 7.32
CA LYS A 239 29.82 16.79 6.17
C LYS A 239 29.52 18.29 6.12
N THR A 240 28.43 18.74 6.73
CA THR A 240 27.98 20.14 6.63
C THR A 240 28.21 20.91 7.93
N TRP A 241 27.64 20.43 9.04
CA TRP A 241 27.58 21.17 10.30
C TRP A 241 28.82 20.96 11.18
N ASN A 242 29.57 19.86 11.06
CA ASN A 242 30.76 19.66 11.88
C ASN A 242 31.81 20.75 11.71
N LYS A 243 31.99 21.28 10.50
CA LYS A 243 32.94 22.38 10.26
C LYS A 243 32.50 23.67 10.97
N VAL A 244 31.19 23.94 10.99
CA VAL A 244 30.59 25.06 11.74
C VAL A 244 30.83 24.87 13.25
N LEU A 245 30.65 23.64 13.74
CA LEU A 245 30.88 23.27 15.15
C LEU A 245 32.36 23.36 15.54
N GLU A 246 33.29 23.05 14.65
CA GLU A 246 34.74 23.15 14.90
C GLU A 246 35.18 24.57 15.25
N PHE A 247 34.62 25.59 14.61
CA PHE A 247 34.94 26.99 14.94
C PHE A 247 34.47 27.40 16.34
N LEU A 248 33.44 26.73 16.87
CA LEU A 248 32.88 27.01 18.19
C LEU A 248 33.53 26.16 19.30
N LYS A 249 34.43 25.23 18.96
CA LYS A 249 35.15 24.44 19.97
C LYS A 249 36.06 25.34 20.79
N LEU A 250 35.93 25.21 22.11
CA LEU A 250 36.76 25.88 23.09
C LEU A 250 37.89 24.95 23.52
N ASP A 251 39.12 25.36 23.32
CA ASP A 251 40.32 24.61 23.74
C ASP A 251 40.80 25.11 25.12
N ASN A 252 41.69 24.35 25.76
CA ASN A 252 42.25 24.70 27.09
C ASN A 252 42.93 26.10 27.12
N ASN A 253 43.44 26.56 25.97
CA ASN A 253 44.05 27.89 25.82
C ASN A 253 43.02 29.03 25.81
N ASP A 254 41.75 28.73 25.54
CA ASP A 254 40.69 29.75 25.50
C ASP A 254 40.24 30.16 26.91
N TYR A 255 40.74 29.52 27.98
CA TYR A 255 40.30 29.73 29.38
C TYR A 255 41.13 30.77 30.16
N VAL A 256 42.08 31.45 29.51
CA VAL A 256 42.98 32.39 30.19
C VAL A 256 42.31 33.77 30.42
N ALA A 257 42.71 34.42 31.51
CA ALA A 257 42.09 35.50 32.27
C ALA A 257 41.48 36.69 31.47
N PRO A 258 40.47 37.38 32.05
CA PRO A 258 39.92 38.62 31.51
C PRO A 258 41.03 39.67 31.34
N ASN A 259 41.15 40.22 30.12
CA ASN A 259 42.20 41.13 29.61
C ASN A 259 43.36 40.50 28.80
N ASP A 260 43.33 39.22 28.46
CA ASP A 260 44.25 38.69 27.44
C ASP A 260 43.77 39.07 26.03
N ASN A 261 44.41 40.08 25.45
CA ASN A 261 44.14 40.56 24.10
C ASN A 261 44.30 39.46 23.03
N VAL A 262 45.18 38.47 23.26
CA VAL A 262 45.42 37.38 22.31
C VAL A 262 44.24 36.43 22.29
N THR A 263 43.75 36.01 23.46
CA THR A 263 42.57 35.16 23.60
C THR A 263 41.29 35.87 23.12
N ALA A 264 41.17 37.18 23.37
CA ALA A 264 40.06 37.99 22.89
C ALA A 264 40.02 38.06 21.34
N GLU A 265 41.13 38.35 20.67
CA GLU A 265 41.16 38.38 19.20
C GLU A 265 40.89 37.01 18.58
N LEU A 266 41.39 35.93 19.20
CA LEU A 266 41.10 34.56 18.75
C LEU A 266 39.61 34.23 18.83
N LEU A 267 38.92 34.61 19.91
CA LEU A 267 37.46 34.41 20.05
C LEU A 267 36.68 35.23 19.01
N LYS A 268 37.09 36.46 18.70
CA LYS A 268 36.49 37.26 17.63
C LYS A 268 36.69 36.61 16.27
N GLU A 269 37.87 36.06 16.00
CA GLU A 269 38.16 35.36 14.74
C GLU A 269 37.30 34.10 14.60
N LYS A 270 37.21 33.29 15.66
CA LYS A 270 36.33 32.10 15.72
C LYS A 270 34.87 32.47 15.45
N LEU A 271 34.36 33.55 16.06
CA LEU A 271 32.98 34.03 15.84
C LEU A 271 32.75 34.51 14.40
N LYS A 272 33.71 35.25 13.81
CA LYS A 272 33.64 35.69 12.41
C LYS A 272 33.64 34.50 11.44
N LEU A 273 34.48 33.50 11.68
CA LEU A 273 34.52 32.29 10.87
C LEU A 273 33.21 31.50 11.00
N PHE A 274 32.67 31.39 12.21
CA PHE A 274 31.36 30.79 12.44
C PHE A 274 30.27 31.50 11.62
N ASN A 275 30.12 32.83 11.73
CA ASN A 275 29.08 33.56 11.00
C ASN A 275 29.18 33.35 9.50
N LYS A 276 30.40 33.46 8.94
CA LYS A 276 30.65 33.26 7.52
C LYS A 276 30.21 31.88 7.04
N TYR A 277 30.60 30.82 7.75
CA TYR A 277 30.24 29.46 7.37
C TYR A 277 28.76 29.14 7.63
N PHE A 278 28.18 29.70 8.70
CA PHE A 278 26.77 29.57 8.99
C PHE A 278 25.92 30.19 7.87
N ASP A 279 26.27 31.40 7.40
CA ASP A 279 25.60 32.06 6.28
C ASP A 279 25.77 31.30 4.96
N GLU A 280 26.96 30.77 4.69
CA GLU A 280 27.20 29.95 3.51
C GLU A 280 26.35 28.68 3.51
N MET A 281 26.30 27.97 4.65
CA MET A 281 25.47 26.77 4.80
C MET A 281 23.99 27.09 4.71
N TYR A 282 23.53 28.15 5.39
CA TYR A 282 22.15 28.61 5.31
C TYR A 282 21.77 28.91 3.86
N ARG A 283 22.58 29.71 3.15
CA ARG A 283 22.33 30.05 1.74
C ARG A 283 22.23 28.82 0.86
N ILE A 284 23.13 27.85 1.01
CA ILE A 284 23.12 26.61 0.21
C ILE A 284 21.89 25.76 0.56
N GLN A 285 21.67 25.48 1.84
CA GLN A 285 20.62 24.55 2.29
C GLN A 285 19.21 25.13 2.14
N SER A 286 19.06 26.46 2.11
CA SER A 286 17.81 27.13 1.71
C SER A 286 17.47 26.98 0.22
N THR A 287 18.37 26.43 -0.61
CA THR A 287 18.05 26.04 -2.00
C THR A 287 17.56 24.60 -2.11
N TRP A 288 17.79 23.78 -1.09
CA TRP A 288 17.36 22.39 -1.08
C TRP A 288 15.89 22.30 -0.65
N SER A 289 15.22 21.20 -0.99
CA SER A 289 13.83 20.96 -0.63
C SER A 289 13.65 19.56 -0.04
N VAL A 290 12.97 19.47 1.11
CA VAL A 290 12.55 18.20 1.69
C VAL A 290 11.02 18.16 1.64
N TYR A 291 10.48 17.18 0.90
CA TYR A 291 9.05 17.09 0.62
C TYR A 291 8.22 16.63 1.84
N ASP A 292 8.75 15.69 2.61
CA ASP A 292 8.09 15.21 3.84
C ASP A 292 8.29 16.25 4.96
N LYS A 293 7.18 16.84 5.41
CA LYS A 293 7.18 17.86 6.46
C LYS A 293 7.70 17.34 7.79
N LYS A 294 7.33 16.12 8.19
CA LYS A 294 7.79 15.52 9.46
C LYS A 294 9.28 15.24 9.40
N LEU A 295 9.74 14.70 8.27
CA LEU A 295 11.16 14.44 8.04
C LEU A 295 11.99 15.71 8.10
N ARG A 296 11.48 16.79 7.48
CA ARG A 296 12.10 18.11 7.53
C ARG A 296 12.21 18.62 8.96
N GLU A 297 11.14 18.52 9.74
CA GLU A 297 11.12 18.91 11.15
C GLU A 297 12.15 18.11 11.96
N GLU A 298 12.24 16.79 11.76
CA GLU A 298 13.25 15.95 12.42
C GLU A 298 14.69 16.36 12.07
N ILE A 299 14.97 16.67 10.79
CA ILE A 299 16.28 17.16 10.36
C ILE A 299 16.62 18.48 11.06
N ILE A 300 15.67 19.43 11.09
CA ILE A 300 15.86 20.75 11.71
C ILE A 300 16.10 20.61 13.22
N ILE A 301 15.29 19.80 13.90
CA ILE A 301 15.45 19.51 15.34
C ILE A 301 16.83 18.89 15.60
N SER A 302 17.26 17.94 14.78
CA SER A 302 18.54 17.26 14.96
C SER A 302 19.74 18.21 14.78
N VAL A 303 19.69 19.08 13.77
CA VAL A 303 20.71 20.14 13.59
C VAL A 303 20.68 21.13 14.76
N GLY A 304 19.49 21.59 15.17
CA GLY A 304 19.32 22.51 16.29
C GLY A 304 19.86 21.95 17.61
N ASN A 305 19.55 20.69 17.92
CA ASN A 305 20.04 19.98 19.12
C ASN A 305 21.57 19.81 19.14
N THR A 306 22.22 19.87 17.98
CA THR A 306 23.68 19.77 17.89
C THR A 306 24.33 21.15 17.93
N LEU A 307 23.76 22.13 17.23
CA LEU A 307 24.36 23.46 17.05
C LEU A 307 24.11 24.41 18.22
N LEU A 308 22.86 24.51 18.68
CA LEU A 308 22.47 25.49 19.68
C LEU A 308 23.19 25.31 21.01
N PRO A 309 23.37 24.10 21.57
CA PRO A 309 24.09 23.94 22.83
C PRO A 309 25.54 24.43 22.74
N VAL A 310 26.24 24.08 21.64
CA VAL A 310 27.64 24.48 21.42
C VAL A 310 27.76 25.98 21.24
N TYR A 311 26.87 26.58 20.44
CA TYR A 311 26.83 28.03 20.24
C TYR A 311 26.50 28.77 21.54
N GLY A 312 25.54 28.29 22.33
CA GLY A 312 25.17 28.87 23.61
C GLY A 312 26.32 28.90 24.61
N ILE A 313 27.10 27.81 24.71
CA ILE A 313 28.31 27.74 25.55
C ILE A 313 29.36 28.74 25.07
N PHE A 314 29.62 28.78 23.76
CA PHE A 314 30.59 29.71 23.17
C PHE A 314 30.21 31.17 23.43
N ILE A 315 28.95 31.55 23.21
CA ILE A 315 28.45 32.91 23.44
C ILE A 315 28.44 33.29 24.92
N GLY A 316 28.15 32.34 25.83
CA GLY A 316 28.29 32.57 27.26
C GLY A 316 29.71 33.02 27.62
N LYS A 317 30.70 32.24 27.19
CA LYS A 317 32.12 32.57 27.41
C LYS A 317 32.55 33.85 26.69
N PHE A 318 32.05 34.09 25.49
CA PHE A 318 32.32 35.32 24.74
C PHE A 318 31.80 36.54 25.53
N ARG A 319 30.60 36.45 26.10
CA ARG A 319 30.04 37.50 26.95
C ARG A 319 30.83 37.69 28.24
N ASP A 320 31.33 36.61 28.85
CA ASP A 320 32.21 36.71 30.03
C ASP A 320 33.52 37.47 29.73
N CYS A 321 34.05 37.33 28.50
CA CYS A 321 35.28 37.99 28.08
C CYS A 321 35.09 39.47 27.67
N PHE A 322 33.98 39.79 27.00
CA PHE A 322 33.75 41.12 26.40
C PHE A 322 32.72 41.99 27.14
N GLY A 323 32.02 41.43 28.13
CA GLY A 323 31.01 42.13 28.92
C GLY A 323 29.93 42.79 28.04
N VAL A 324 29.72 44.09 28.25
CA VAL A 324 28.70 44.87 27.53
C VAL A 324 29.03 45.01 26.04
N HIS A 325 30.32 45.03 25.67
CA HIS A 325 30.77 45.15 24.28
C HIS A 325 30.59 43.85 23.47
N ALA A 326 30.27 42.72 24.12
CA ALA A 326 30.05 41.45 23.43
C ALA A 326 28.96 41.55 22.35
N ASN A 327 27.89 42.30 22.63
CA ASN A 327 26.75 42.44 21.72
C ASN A 327 27.08 43.23 20.43
N GLU A 328 28.19 43.97 20.39
CA GLU A 328 28.64 44.68 19.19
C GLU A 328 29.21 43.69 18.14
N TYR A 329 29.66 42.51 18.58
CA TYR A 329 30.27 41.50 17.71
C TYR A 329 29.35 40.32 17.39
N ILE A 330 28.33 40.08 18.21
CA ILE A 330 27.40 38.95 18.05
C ILE A 330 26.36 39.32 16.99
N GLU A 331 26.48 38.72 15.82
CA GLU A 331 25.57 38.93 14.69
C GLU A 331 24.25 38.16 14.82
N TYR A 332 24.30 36.99 15.46
CA TYR A 332 23.15 36.09 15.58
C TYR A 332 22.88 35.72 17.03
N GLY A 333 21.68 36.01 17.55
CA GLY A 333 21.23 35.42 18.79
C GLY A 333 20.74 33.98 18.59
N MET A 334 20.48 33.29 19.70
CA MET A 334 20.02 31.90 19.68
C MET A 334 18.68 31.74 18.95
N PHE A 335 17.78 32.71 19.10
CA PHE A 335 16.46 32.69 18.43
C PHE A 335 16.60 32.92 16.93
N GLU A 336 17.48 33.81 16.50
CA GLU A 336 17.75 34.10 15.10
C GLU A 336 18.38 32.90 14.37
N ILE A 337 19.28 32.17 15.05
CA ILE A 337 19.81 30.91 14.51
C ILE A 337 18.69 29.89 14.36
N GLN A 338 17.85 29.69 15.38
CA GLN A 338 16.75 28.74 15.32
C GLN A 338 15.74 29.11 14.22
N ASP A 339 15.41 30.39 14.05
CA ASP A 339 14.51 30.86 12.98
C ASP A 339 15.09 30.59 11.59
N ARG A 340 16.39 30.85 11.40
CA ARG A 340 17.08 30.49 10.15
C ARG A 340 17.09 28.99 9.89
N LEU A 341 17.36 28.17 10.90
CA LEU A 341 17.25 26.70 10.78
C LEU A 341 15.83 26.27 10.41
N ASN A 342 14.81 26.89 11.03
CA ASN A 342 13.40 26.66 10.73
C ASN A 342 13.01 27.06 9.30
N ASN A 343 13.82 27.86 8.62
CA ASN A 343 13.62 28.28 7.23
C ASN A 343 14.41 27.44 6.21
N LEU A 344 15.19 26.44 6.66
CA LEU A 344 15.90 25.51 5.76
C LEU A 344 14.94 24.55 5.06
N PHE A 345 15.33 24.05 3.89
CA PHE A 345 14.61 23.00 3.17
C PHE A 345 13.17 23.33 2.75
N LEU A 346 12.77 24.60 2.81
CA LEU A 346 11.45 25.03 2.37
C LEU A 346 11.34 24.92 0.85
N GLN A 347 10.27 24.29 0.38
CA GLN A 347 9.94 24.29 -1.04
C GLN A 347 9.62 25.73 -1.46
N LYS A 348 10.55 26.39 -2.17
CA LYS A 348 10.24 27.65 -2.85
C LYS A 348 9.26 27.30 -3.97
N ARG A 349 8.02 27.78 -3.84
CA ARG A 349 7.01 27.72 -4.89
C ARG A 349 7.40 28.55 -6.09
#